data_AF-A0A940T161-F1
#
_entry.id   AF-A0A940T161-F1
#
_cell.length_a   1.000
_cell.length_b   1.000
_cell.length_c   1.000
_cell.angle_alpha   90.00
_cell.angle_beta   90.00
_cell.angle_gamma   90.00
#
_symmetry.space_group_name_H-M   'P 1'
#
loop_
_entity.id
_entity.type
_entity.pdbx_description
1 polymer ?
#
loop_
_entity_poly.entity_id
_entity_poly.type
_entity_poly.pdbx_seq_one_letter_code
_entity_poly.pdbx_strand_id
1 'polypeptide(L)'
;MIGARVIKTCLAVAISILIAKSLDLYAYHFAGIIAVLSVQPSLYRSLRNGVQQTASAVIGAVLGAIALFTLGESFLAMGFITFLLMALHVYIKWTNSLLVSVVIAINTMGTIGLNFWEAAYNQIVLVFIGTGVGALINLVHKPVHQERAEVILNQAEGMLRALLHYIFLDLEKNRMTPYSSMKNQFDEIRMYIKKGKEISGLINEDRKFRKSNFKNTSKIFKSFETMLERIHDMSKVLTKVELVEDELIFSKKTIHILITMQEKIIQGKKLNLKLLKRVLDKKRNQLWKNSIDSEGFYNFYGYIKEYLNELEHFLVENSGQIKKQLSYSSIDRPGLLAQISKILVKYNLNITDVSIRVNGEFATTTIEGTCKFDFEGDQMLQEILKIDHVLSVEFR
;
A
#
# COMPACT_ATOMS: atom_id res chain seq x y z
N MET A 1 1.17 -2.81 26.22
CA MET A 1 1.81 -4.10 25.86
C MET A 1 3.14 -3.80 25.17
N ILE A 2 4.21 -4.45 25.59
CA ILE A 2 5.53 -4.36 24.92
C ILE A 2 5.36 -4.90 23.49
N GLY A 3 5.59 -4.07 22.48
CA GLY A 3 5.37 -4.46 21.09
C GLY A 3 6.43 -5.47 20.61
N ALA A 4 6.05 -6.39 19.72
CA ALA A 4 6.95 -7.40 19.14
C ALA A 4 8.26 -6.82 18.57
N ARG A 5 8.24 -5.56 18.13
CA ARG A 5 9.44 -4.82 17.71
C ARG A 5 10.48 -4.69 18.83
N VAL A 6 10.05 -4.35 20.04
CA VAL A 6 10.95 -4.17 21.19
C VAL A 6 11.63 -5.50 21.51
N ILE A 7 10.86 -6.59 21.56
CA ILE A 7 11.37 -7.93 21.87
C ILE A 7 12.43 -8.36 20.84
N LYS A 8 12.15 -8.22 19.54
CA LYS A 8 13.12 -8.59 18.50
C LYS A 8 14.37 -7.71 18.52
N THR A 9 14.23 -6.41 18.86
CA THR A 9 15.39 -5.53 19.03
C THR A 9 16.25 -5.97 20.21
N CYS A 10 15.65 -6.26 21.37
CA CYS A 10 16.40 -6.79 22.52
C CYS A 10 17.12 -8.10 22.20
N LEU A 11 16.47 -9.01 21.46
CA LEU A 11 17.09 -10.25 20.99
C LEU A 11 18.29 -9.97 20.06
N ALA A 12 18.16 -9.00 19.15
CA ALA A 12 19.25 -8.61 18.26
C ALA A 12 20.45 -8.07 19.02
N VAL A 13 20.21 -7.20 20.00
CA VAL A 13 21.26 -6.67 20.86
C VAL A 13 21.99 -7.79 21.59
N ALA A 14 21.25 -8.68 22.26
CA ALA A 14 21.83 -9.77 23.03
C ALA A 14 22.70 -10.69 22.16
N ILE A 15 22.20 -11.10 20.99
CA ILE A 15 22.92 -11.98 20.06
C ILE A 15 24.16 -11.27 19.48
N SER A 16 24.04 -10.01 19.06
CA SER A 16 25.19 -9.27 18.52
C SER A 16 26.32 -9.10 19.54
N ILE A 17 25.97 -8.76 20.79
CA ILE A 17 26.95 -8.62 21.88
C ILE A 17 27.60 -9.98 22.18
N LEU A 18 26.81 -11.07 22.23
CA LEU A 18 27.33 -12.41 22.48
C LEU A 18 28.33 -12.85 21.40
N ILE A 19 28.00 -12.64 20.12
CA ILE A 19 28.87 -12.98 19.00
C ILE A 19 30.15 -12.13 19.04
N ALA A 20 30.03 -10.82 19.22
CA ALA A 20 31.18 -9.92 19.29
C ALA A 20 32.11 -10.24 20.46
N LYS A 21 31.53 -10.58 21.63
CA LYS A 21 32.29 -11.01 22.81
C LYS A 21 33.01 -12.34 22.57
N SER A 22 32.36 -13.29 21.89
CA SER A 22 32.94 -14.61 21.61
C SER A 22 34.09 -14.57 20.60
N LEU A 23 34.20 -13.48 19.83
CA LEU A 23 35.30 -13.20 18.92
C LEU A 23 36.38 -12.30 19.54
N ASP A 24 36.30 -12.05 20.85
CA ASP A 24 37.22 -11.19 21.62
C ASP A 24 37.42 -9.79 21.02
N LEU A 25 36.34 -9.22 20.44
CA LEU A 25 36.39 -7.88 19.86
C LEU A 25 36.43 -6.80 20.96
N TYR A 26 37.27 -5.79 20.75
CA TYR A 26 37.36 -4.63 21.64
C TYR A 26 36.05 -3.85 21.61
N ALA A 27 35.58 -3.43 22.79
CA ALA A 27 34.33 -2.70 22.95
C ALA A 27 33.11 -3.40 22.30
N TYR A 28 33.02 -4.73 22.46
CA TYR A 28 31.96 -5.60 21.90
C TYR A 28 30.50 -5.13 22.13
N HIS A 29 30.23 -4.29 23.14
CA HIS A 29 28.92 -3.67 23.36
C HIS A 29 28.43 -2.82 22.17
N PHE A 30 29.34 -2.25 21.37
CA PHE A 30 28.96 -1.45 20.19
C PHE A 30 28.24 -2.27 19.11
N ALA A 31 28.53 -3.56 18.99
CA ALA A 31 27.79 -4.45 18.09
C ALA A 31 26.29 -4.46 18.45
N GLY A 32 25.95 -4.38 19.74
CA GLY A 32 24.58 -4.25 20.21
C GLY A 32 23.94 -2.91 19.80
N ILE A 33 24.64 -1.80 19.94
CA ILE A 33 24.15 -0.47 19.53
C ILE A 33 23.85 -0.47 18.02
N ILE A 34 24.76 -1.02 17.20
CA ILE A 34 24.58 -1.14 15.75
C ILE A 34 23.39 -2.05 15.40
N ALA A 35 23.17 -3.13 16.16
CA ALA A 35 22.02 -4.00 15.99
C ALA A 35 20.69 -3.25 16.20
N VAL A 36 20.60 -2.37 17.22
CA VAL A 36 19.41 -1.52 17.42
C VAL A 36 19.12 -0.67 16.20
N LEU A 37 20.14 -0.01 15.64
CA LEU A 37 20.00 0.84 14.46
C LEU A 37 19.63 0.06 13.19
N SER A 38 20.02 -1.22 13.13
CA SER A 38 19.75 -2.10 11.99
C SER A 38 18.36 -2.73 12.03
N VAL A 39 17.75 -2.85 13.21
CA VAL A 39 16.37 -3.35 13.37
C VAL A 39 15.34 -2.28 12.99
N GLN A 40 14.95 -2.30 11.72
CA GLN A 40 13.98 -1.39 11.11
C GLN A 40 12.53 -1.95 11.05
N PRO A 41 11.51 -1.10 10.80
CA PRO A 41 10.10 -1.50 10.70
C PRO A 41 9.74 -2.35 9.47
N SER A 42 10.50 -2.24 8.37
CA SER A 42 10.34 -3.02 7.14
C SER A 42 11.66 -3.73 6.81
N LEU A 43 11.58 -4.89 6.15
CA LEU A 43 12.76 -5.64 5.71
C LEU A 43 13.52 -4.82 4.67
N TYR A 44 12.80 -4.14 3.78
CA TYR A 44 13.40 -3.27 2.77
C TYR A 44 14.29 -2.18 3.41
N ARG A 45 13.75 -1.46 4.40
CA ARG A 45 14.52 -0.43 5.11
C ARG A 45 15.68 -1.04 5.88
N SER A 46 15.49 -2.20 6.52
CA SER A 46 16.57 -2.89 7.25
C SER A 46 17.75 -3.23 6.36
N LEU A 47 17.50 -3.81 5.18
CA LEU A 47 18.55 -4.17 4.22
C LEU A 47 19.20 -2.93 3.60
N ARG A 48 18.40 -1.98 3.10
CA ARG A 48 18.91 -0.75 2.48
C ARG A 48 19.75 0.07 3.47
N ASN A 49 19.22 0.28 4.68
CA ASN A 49 19.94 1.01 5.71
C ASN A 49 21.13 0.21 6.23
N GLY A 50 21.06 -1.14 6.26
CA GLY A 50 22.18 -1.98 6.64
C GLY A 50 23.37 -1.80 5.69
N VAL A 51 23.13 -1.88 4.37
CA VAL A 51 24.17 -1.63 3.36
C VAL A 51 24.78 -0.23 3.50
N GLN A 52 23.92 0.79 3.64
CA GLN A 52 24.39 2.16 3.80
C GLN A 52 25.17 2.37 5.10
N GLN A 53 24.73 1.77 6.21
CA GLN A 53 25.43 1.84 7.50
C GLN A 53 26.78 1.13 7.45
N THR A 54 26.87 -0.06 6.83
CA THR A 54 28.14 -0.75 6.64
C THR A 54 29.11 0.09 5.81
N ALA A 55 28.66 0.69 4.71
CA ALA A 55 29.51 1.56 3.89
C ALA A 55 29.97 2.81 4.66
N SER A 56 29.06 3.48 5.37
CA SER A 56 29.40 4.61 6.24
C SER A 56 30.37 4.24 7.37
N ALA A 57 30.24 3.05 7.93
CA ALA A 57 31.14 2.56 8.95
C ALA A 57 32.53 2.27 8.40
N VAL A 58 32.64 1.68 7.20
CA VAL A 58 33.95 1.48 6.53
C VAL A 58 34.62 2.82 6.28
N ILE A 59 33.88 3.83 5.78
CA ILE A 59 34.40 5.19 5.62
C ILE A 59 34.89 5.76 6.96
N GLY A 60 34.09 5.63 8.01
CA GLY A 60 34.45 6.09 9.36
C GLY A 60 35.69 5.39 9.91
N ALA A 61 35.79 4.07 9.73
CA ALA A 61 36.90 3.27 10.21
C ALA A 61 38.20 3.62 9.47
N VAL A 62 38.14 3.77 8.14
CA VAL A 62 39.30 4.14 7.31
C VAL A 62 39.77 5.57 7.64
N LEU A 63 38.86 6.53 7.66
CA LEU A 63 39.21 7.91 7.98
C LEU A 63 39.68 8.09 9.43
N GLY A 64 39.07 7.36 10.37
CA GLY A 64 39.52 7.29 11.76
C GLY A 64 40.92 6.69 11.89
N ALA A 65 41.24 5.63 11.14
CA ALA A 65 42.57 5.03 11.14
C ALA A 65 43.64 5.95 10.55
N ILE A 66 43.32 6.65 9.46
CA ILE A 66 44.21 7.66 8.85
C ILE A 66 44.45 8.81 9.84
N ALA A 67 43.38 9.30 10.49
CA ALA A 67 43.50 10.35 11.50
C ALA A 67 44.31 9.89 12.71
N LEU A 68 44.11 8.65 13.18
CA LEU A 68 44.90 8.08 14.28
C LEU A 68 46.40 8.01 13.92
N PHE A 69 46.72 7.58 12.70
CA PHE A 69 48.10 7.50 12.22
C PHE A 69 48.76 8.87 12.06
N THR A 70 48.02 9.88 11.60
CA THR A 70 48.58 11.20 11.24
C THR A 70 48.50 12.25 12.35
N LEU A 71 47.40 12.28 13.10
CA LEU A 71 47.06 13.29 14.10
C LEU A 71 47.08 12.75 15.54
N GLY A 72 47.15 11.42 15.70
CA GLY A 72 47.05 10.75 17.00
C GLY A 72 45.64 10.74 17.58
N GLU A 73 45.54 10.36 18.86
CA GLU A 73 44.28 10.17 19.58
C GLU A 73 43.77 11.41 20.35
N SER A 74 44.23 12.61 19.98
CA SER A 74 43.84 13.84 20.69
C SER A 74 42.36 14.19 20.48
N PHE A 75 41.72 14.81 21.48
CA PHE A 75 40.32 15.24 21.39
C PHE A 75 40.08 16.23 20.23
N LEU A 76 41.07 17.06 19.90
CA LEU A 76 41.03 17.98 18.76
C LEU A 76 41.02 17.20 17.43
N ALA A 77 41.84 16.16 17.30
CA ALA A 77 41.87 15.31 16.11
C ALA A 77 40.53 14.57 15.91
N MET A 78 39.93 14.05 17.00
CA MET A 78 38.61 13.41 16.96
C MET A 78 37.49 14.39 16.55
N GLY A 79 37.54 15.63 17.05
CA GLY A 79 36.60 16.69 16.65
C GLY A 79 36.75 17.04 15.17
N PHE A 80 37.99 17.17 14.68
CA PHE A 80 38.27 17.47 13.28
C PHE A 80 37.82 16.37 12.33
N ILE A 81 38.11 15.09 12.62
CA ILE A 81 37.65 13.98 11.77
C ILE A 81 36.13 13.87 11.75
N THR A 82 35.48 14.15 12.88
CA THR A 82 34.01 14.18 12.97
C THR A 82 33.44 15.27 12.06
N PHE A 83 34.03 16.47 12.06
CA PHE A 83 33.63 17.54 11.15
C PHE A 83 33.77 17.13 9.68
N LEU A 84 34.90 16.53 9.30
CA LEU A 84 35.12 16.03 7.93
C LEU A 84 34.10 14.97 7.54
N LEU A 85 33.81 14.02 8.43
CA LEU A 85 32.80 12.98 8.21
C LEU A 85 31.40 13.57 8.05
N MET A 86 31.04 14.56 8.86
CA MET A 86 29.76 15.26 8.72
C MET A 86 29.65 15.96 7.37
N ALA A 87 30.67 16.74 6.98
CA ALA A 87 30.71 17.42 5.69
C ALA A 87 30.58 16.42 4.51
N LEU A 88 31.33 15.31 4.57
CA LEU A 88 31.28 14.25 3.58
C LEU A 88 29.89 13.60 3.48
N HIS A 89 29.29 13.24 4.62
CA HIS A 89 27.97 12.59 4.64
C HIS A 89 26.85 13.52 4.16
N VAL A 90 26.94 14.82 4.43
CA VAL A 90 26.02 15.82 3.88
C VAL A 90 26.20 15.92 2.36
N TYR A 91 27.45 15.98 1.88
CA TYR A 91 27.75 16.05 0.45
C TYR A 91 27.20 14.86 -0.34
N ILE A 92 27.40 13.63 0.15
CA ILE A 92 26.88 12.40 -0.49
C ILE A 92 25.41 12.08 -0.16
N LYS A 93 24.74 12.94 0.64
CA LYS A 93 23.34 12.78 1.10
C LYS A 93 23.09 11.50 1.92
N TRP A 94 24.07 11.04 2.68
CA TRP A 94 24.00 9.86 3.56
C TRP A 94 23.83 10.24 5.04
N THR A 95 23.09 11.31 5.33
CA THR A 95 22.88 11.82 6.69
C THR A 95 22.27 10.79 7.64
N ASN A 96 21.48 9.84 7.13
CA ASN A 96 20.87 8.76 7.91
C ASN A 96 21.88 7.78 8.53
N SER A 97 23.10 7.67 7.99
CA SER A 97 24.17 6.77 8.46
C SER A 97 25.38 7.51 9.02
N LEU A 98 25.30 8.85 9.12
CA LEU A 98 26.34 9.72 9.67
C LEU A 98 26.70 9.35 11.11
N LEU A 99 25.70 9.10 11.96
CA LEU A 99 25.94 8.75 13.36
C LEU A 99 26.78 7.48 13.50
N VAL A 100 26.53 6.46 12.67
CA VAL A 100 27.34 5.23 12.65
C VAL A 100 28.77 5.55 12.24
N SER A 101 28.96 6.31 11.17
CA SER A 101 30.31 6.67 10.68
C SER A 101 31.14 7.41 11.74
N VAL A 102 30.53 8.39 12.40
CA VAL A 102 31.18 9.20 13.45
C VAL A 102 31.54 8.35 14.66
N VAL A 103 30.59 7.55 15.17
CA VAL A 103 30.84 6.66 16.31
C VAL A 103 31.97 5.68 16.01
N ILE A 104 31.99 5.13 14.80
CA ILE A 104 33.04 4.21 14.37
C ILE A 104 34.40 4.90 14.27
N ALA A 105 34.49 6.09 13.69
CA ALA A 105 35.75 6.82 13.61
C ALA A 105 36.32 7.17 14.99
N ILE A 106 35.47 7.65 15.90
CA ILE A 106 35.86 7.96 17.28
C ILE A 106 36.32 6.69 18.00
N ASN A 107 35.60 5.58 17.86
CA ASN A 107 35.97 4.33 18.52
C ASN A 107 37.25 3.72 17.93
N THR A 108 37.48 3.85 16.60
CA THR A 108 38.75 3.48 15.97
C THR A 108 39.91 4.28 16.56
N MET A 109 39.76 5.60 16.69
CA MET A 109 40.82 6.46 17.23
C MET A 109 41.04 6.29 18.74
N GLY A 110 39.98 5.96 19.50
CA GLY A 110 40.04 5.80 20.95
C GLY A 110 40.39 4.38 21.42
N THR A 111 40.63 3.44 20.51
CA THR A 111 41.02 2.07 20.89
C THR A 111 42.51 2.04 21.25
N ILE A 112 42.78 1.99 22.55
CA ILE A 112 44.15 1.93 23.09
C ILE A 112 44.69 0.50 22.93
N GLY A 113 45.94 0.39 22.47
CA GLY A 113 46.67 -0.89 22.43
C GLY A 113 46.55 -1.68 21.12
N LEU A 114 45.76 -1.21 20.15
CA LEU A 114 45.75 -1.72 18.78
C LEU A 114 46.49 -0.76 17.85
N ASN A 115 47.13 -1.30 16.81
CA ASN A 115 47.60 -0.43 15.73
C ASN A 115 46.41 0.11 14.89
N PHE A 116 46.64 1.13 14.08
CA PHE A 116 45.57 1.80 13.33
C PHE A 116 44.77 0.86 12.41
N TRP A 117 45.41 -0.19 11.87
CA TRP A 117 44.77 -1.17 10.99
C TRP A 117 43.90 -2.16 11.79
N GLU A 118 44.42 -2.68 12.90
CA GLU A 118 43.68 -3.55 13.82
C GLU A 118 42.47 -2.84 14.43
N ALA A 119 42.62 -1.56 14.81
CA ALA A 119 41.52 -0.75 15.32
C ALA A 119 40.41 -0.59 14.27
N ALA A 120 40.77 -0.29 13.02
CA ALA A 120 39.82 -0.19 11.92
C ALA A 120 39.11 -1.53 11.64
N TYR A 121 39.88 -2.62 11.60
CA TYR A 121 39.36 -3.97 11.37
C TYR A 121 38.37 -4.36 12.47
N ASN A 122 38.71 -4.15 13.74
CA ASN A 122 37.83 -4.41 14.88
C ASN A 122 36.47 -3.71 14.72
N GLN A 123 36.48 -2.40 14.39
CA GLN A 123 35.24 -1.66 14.20
C GLN A 123 34.40 -2.17 13.02
N ILE A 124 35.05 -2.49 11.90
CA ILE A 124 34.37 -3.02 10.72
C ILE A 124 33.66 -4.34 11.08
N VAL A 125 34.33 -5.25 11.79
CA VAL A 125 33.75 -6.52 12.22
C VAL A 125 32.56 -6.31 13.18
N LEU A 126 32.65 -5.39 14.14
CA LEU A 126 31.53 -5.04 15.02
C LEU A 126 30.30 -4.57 14.24
N VAL A 127 30.51 -3.77 13.20
CA VAL A 127 29.43 -3.28 12.34
C VAL A 127 28.80 -4.39 11.54
N PHE A 128 29.61 -5.29 10.97
CA PHE A 128 29.10 -6.46 10.26
C PHE A 128 28.26 -7.36 11.17
N ILE A 129 28.69 -7.60 12.41
CA ILE A 129 27.93 -8.40 13.39
C ILE A 129 26.62 -7.71 13.76
N GLY A 130 26.66 -6.44 14.16
CA GLY A 130 25.46 -5.69 14.55
C GLY A 130 24.44 -5.60 13.42
N THR A 131 24.92 -5.24 12.22
CA THR A 131 24.07 -5.08 11.04
C THR A 131 23.54 -6.41 10.54
N GLY A 132 24.39 -7.44 10.50
CA GLY A 132 24.03 -8.78 10.05
C GLY A 132 22.98 -9.44 10.95
N VAL A 133 23.19 -9.43 12.27
CA VAL A 133 22.24 -9.99 13.23
C VAL A 133 20.93 -9.21 13.24
N GLY A 134 20.99 -7.86 13.21
CA GLY A 134 19.79 -7.02 13.16
C GLY A 134 18.95 -7.27 11.90
N ALA A 135 19.59 -7.42 10.74
CA ALA A 135 18.94 -7.79 9.49
C ALA A 135 18.37 -9.22 9.53
N LEU A 136 19.11 -10.18 10.08
CA LEU A 136 18.68 -11.57 10.21
C LEU A 136 17.42 -11.71 11.07
N ILE A 137 17.36 -11.03 12.20
CA ILE A 137 16.18 -11.06 13.07
C ILE A 137 14.97 -10.42 12.40
N ASN A 138 15.17 -9.35 11.62
CA ASN A 138 14.11 -8.76 10.81
C ASN A 138 13.62 -9.69 9.69
N LEU A 139 14.47 -10.56 9.17
CA LEU A 139 14.12 -11.57 8.18
C LEU A 139 13.30 -12.72 8.80
N VAL A 140 13.70 -13.20 9.99
CA VAL A 140 13.04 -14.31 10.70
C VAL A 140 11.68 -13.86 11.28
N HIS A 141 11.65 -12.74 12.01
CA HIS A 141 10.43 -12.18 12.57
C HIS A 141 9.91 -11.03 11.69
N LYS A 142 9.24 -11.43 10.61
CA LYS A 142 8.69 -10.50 9.64
C LYS A 142 7.64 -9.59 10.28
N PRO A 143 7.67 -8.29 9.99
CA PRO A 143 6.68 -7.39 10.54
C PRO A 143 5.30 -7.69 9.95
N VAL A 144 4.32 -7.91 10.84
CA VAL A 144 2.95 -8.30 10.50
C VAL A 144 2.15 -7.05 10.06
N HIS A 145 2.50 -6.48 8.92
CA HIS A 145 1.86 -5.25 8.42
C HIS A 145 0.49 -5.51 7.78
N GLN A 146 0.25 -6.71 7.25
CA GLN A 146 -0.95 -7.03 6.49
C GLN A 146 -2.19 -7.15 7.37
N GLU A 147 -2.10 -7.95 8.43
CA GLU A 147 -3.20 -8.10 9.38
C GLU A 147 -3.57 -6.74 10.01
N ARG A 148 -2.56 -5.92 10.32
CA ARG A 148 -2.78 -4.55 10.81
C ARG A 148 -3.52 -3.69 9.78
N ALA A 149 -3.13 -3.76 8.51
CA ALA A 149 -3.84 -3.05 7.46
C ALA A 149 -5.29 -3.54 7.33
N GLU A 150 -5.54 -4.84 7.42
CA GLU A 150 -6.88 -5.43 7.35
C GLU A 150 -7.78 -5.00 8.52
N VAL A 151 -7.25 -4.98 9.74
CA VAL A 151 -7.98 -4.45 10.91
C VAL A 151 -8.36 -2.98 10.71
N ILE A 152 -7.42 -2.14 10.26
CA ILE A 152 -7.69 -0.72 10.00
C ILE A 152 -8.68 -0.54 8.83
N LEU A 153 -8.60 -1.39 7.80
CA LEU A 153 -9.54 -1.36 6.68
C LEU A 153 -10.97 -1.64 7.16
N ASN A 154 -11.17 -2.70 7.94
CA ASN A 154 -12.49 -3.06 8.46
C ASN A 154 -13.04 -1.96 9.40
N GLN A 155 -12.18 -1.34 10.21
CA GLN A 155 -12.58 -0.21 11.06
C GLN A 155 -12.99 1.02 10.24
N ALA A 156 -12.14 1.47 9.31
CA ALA A 156 -12.40 2.65 8.49
C ALA A 156 -13.66 2.47 7.64
N GLU A 157 -13.86 1.27 7.09
CA GLU A 157 -15.06 0.93 6.34
C GLU A 157 -16.31 1.00 7.21
N GLY A 158 -16.29 0.38 8.40
CA GLY A 158 -17.44 0.39 9.31
C GLY A 158 -17.84 1.82 9.70
N MET A 159 -16.85 2.70 9.90
CA MET A 159 -17.09 4.12 10.18
C MET A 159 -17.67 4.88 8.97
N LEU A 160 -17.18 4.63 7.74
CA LEU A 160 -17.77 5.19 6.52
C LEU A 160 -19.24 4.79 6.38
N ARG A 161 -19.54 3.52 6.65
CA ARG A 161 -20.90 2.99 6.60
C ARG A 161 -21.80 3.62 7.65
N ALA A 162 -21.26 3.86 8.85
CA ALA A 162 -21.98 4.56 9.91
C ALA A 162 -22.38 5.98 9.47
N LEU A 163 -21.49 6.72 8.80
CA LEU A 163 -21.84 8.05 8.26
C LEU A 163 -22.94 7.99 7.20
N LEU A 164 -22.95 6.99 6.31
CA LEU A 164 -24.06 6.80 5.38
C LEU A 164 -25.38 6.51 6.10
N HIS A 165 -25.34 5.71 7.17
CA HIS A 165 -26.51 5.46 8.02
C HIS A 165 -27.01 6.74 8.71
N TYR A 166 -26.10 7.63 9.14
CA TYR A 166 -26.50 8.93 9.68
C TYR A 166 -27.24 9.78 8.65
N ILE A 167 -26.75 9.84 7.41
CA ILE A 167 -27.45 10.54 6.31
C ILE A 167 -28.83 9.91 6.07
N PHE A 168 -28.93 8.59 6.08
CA PHE A 168 -30.20 7.89 5.92
C PHE A 168 -31.21 8.27 7.02
N LEU A 169 -30.79 8.26 8.28
CA LEU A 169 -31.64 8.63 9.43
C LEU A 169 -32.08 10.09 9.41
N ASP A 170 -31.22 10.98 8.92
CA ASP A 170 -31.52 12.40 8.75
C ASP A 170 -32.61 12.59 7.68
N LEU A 171 -32.47 11.92 6.54
CA LEU A 171 -33.53 11.89 5.52
C LEU A 171 -34.84 11.29 6.08
N GLU A 172 -34.79 10.19 6.85
CA GLU A 172 -36.00 9.58 7.46
C GLU A 172 -36.76 10.56 8.34
N LYS A 173 -36.05 11.28 9.21
CA LYS A 173 -36.61 12.25 10.15
C LYS A 173 -36.88 13.62 9.53
N ASN A 174 -36.64 13.78 8.23
CA ASN A 174 -36.73 15.05 7.51
C ASN A 174 -36.00 16.19 8.22
N ARG A 175 -34.78 15.89 8.70
CA ARG A 175 -33.89 16.83 9.39
C ARG A 175 -32.50 16.72 8.79
N MET A 176 -31.68 17.75 8.91
CA MET A 176 -30.29 17.65 8.48
C MET A 176 -29.32 18.04 9.58
N THR A 177 -28.47 17.10 9.98
CA THR A 177 -27.40 17.35 10.94
C THR A 177 -26.28 18.12 10.25
N PRO A 178 -25.89 19.32 10.75
CA PRO A 178 -24.80 20.08 10.16
C PRO A 178 -23.46 19.34 10.27
N TYR A 179 -22.62 19.50 9.26
CA TYR A 179 -21.26 18.94 9.26
C TYR A 179 -20.45 19.27 10.52
N SER A 180 -20.61 20.48 11.08
CA SER A 180 -19.93 20.90 12.31
C SER A 180 -20.17 19.95 13.49
N SER A 181 -21.35 19.33 13.55
CA SER A 181 -21.72 18.36 14.59
C SER A 181 -21.11 16.97 14.36
N MET A 182 -20.68 16.69 13.12
CA MET A 182 -20.06 15.42 12.72
C MET A 182 -18.54 15.53 12.48
N LYS A 183 -17.96 16.73 12.65
CA LYS A 183 -16.56 17.01 12.31
C LYS A 183 -15.60 16.03 12.97
N ASN A 184 -15.83 15.70 14.25
CA ASN A 184 -14.98 14.79 15.00
C ASN A 184 -14.98 13.38 14.39
N GLN A 185 -16.14 12.89 13.93
CA GLN A 185 -16.26 11.59 13.26
C GLN A 185 -15.51 11.58 11.93
N PHE A 186 -15.61 12.65 11.14
CA PHE A 186 -14.83 12.78 9.89
C PHE A 186 -13.32 12.82 10.16
N ASP A 187 -12.88 13.60 11.14
CA ASP A 187 -11.46 13.71 11.51
C ASP A 187 -10.92 12.38 12.05
N GLU A 188 -11.73 11.61 12.78
CA GLU A 188 -11.38 10.27 13.24
C GLU A 188 -11.19 9.31 12.06
N ILE A 189 -12.09 9.29 11.07
CA ILE A 189 -11.93 8.45 9.87
C ILE A 189 -10.69 8.85 9.09
N ARG A 190 -10.43 10.16 8.91
CA ARG A 190 -9.19 10.66 8.27
C ARG A 190 -7.94 10.16 8.98
N MET A 191 -7.94 10.13 10.31
CA MET A 191 -6.84 9.56 11.09
C MET A 191 -6.65 8.06 10.80
N TYR A 192 -7.72 7.26 10.77
CA TYR A 192 -7.63 5.84 10.43
C TYR A 192 -7.11 5.61 9.00
N ILE A 193 -7.62 6.37 8.02
CA ILE A 193 -7.14 6.32 6.63
C ILE A 193 -5.65 6.68 6.55
N LYS A 194 -5.21 7.72 7.26
CA LYS A 194 -3.79 8.11 7.30
C LYS A 194 -2.91 7.00 7.87
N LYS A 195 -3.28 6.42 9.01
CA LYS A 195 -2.59 5.26 9.61
C LYS A 195 -2.54 4.09 8.62
N GLY A 196 -3.64 3.83 7.92
CA GLY A 196 -3.73 2.79 6.89
C GLY A 196 -2.78 3.01 5.71
N LYS A 197 -2.66 4.24 5.22
CA LYS A 197 -1.72 4.63 4.16
C LYS A 197 -0.26 4.45 4.61
N GLU A 198 0.07 4.81 5.86
CA GLU A 198 1.42 4.61 6.43
C GLU A 198 1.80 3.12 6.44
N ILE A 199 0.92 2.25 6.93
CA ILE A 199 1.14 0.79 6.92
C ILE A 199 1.23 0.25 5.49
N SER A 200 0.39 0.74 4.58
CA SER A 200 0.43 0.36 3.16
C SER A 200 1.77 0.74 2.50
N GLY A 201 2.39 1.84 2.92
CA GLY A 201 3.75 2.21 2.52
C GLY A 201 4.76 1.14 2.91
N LEU A 202 4.71 0.65 4.16
CA LEU A 202 5.60 -0.42 4.64
C LEU A 202 5.39 -1.73 3.87
N ILE A 203 4.14 -2.09 3.58
CA ILE A 203 3.80 -3.27 2.75
C ILE A 203 4.42 -3.14 1.36
N ASN A 204 4.30 -1.97 0.73
CA ASN A 204 4.80 -1.73 -0.63
C ASN A 204 6.33 -1.73 -0.70
N GLU A 205 7.02 -1.27 0.35
CA GLU A 205 8.47 -1.38 0.46
C GLU A 205 8.91 -2.85 0.47
N ASP A 206 8.26 -3.68 1.28
CA ASP A 206 8.59 -5.11 1.39
C ASP A 206 8.26 -5.91 0.11
N ARG A 207 7.31 -5.45 -0.71
CA ARG A 207 7.01 -6.04 -2.04
C ARG A 207 8.20 -6.00 -3.00
N LYS A 208 9.08 -5.00 -2.91
CA LYS A 208 10.23 -4.87 -3.83
C LYS A 208 11.18 -6.06 -3.77
N PHE A 209 11.20 -6.78 -2.65
CA PHE A 209 12.04 -7.96 -2.45
C PHE A 209 11.28 -9.29 -2.55
N ARG A 210 9.96 -9.26 -2.70
CA ARG A 210 9.14 -10.46 -2.86
C ARG A 210 7.87 -10.15 -3.66
N LYS A 211 7.80 -10.67 -4.90
CA LYS A 211 6.54 -10.70 -5.67
C LYS A 211 5.51 -11.42 -4.81
N SER A 212 4.48 -10.69 -4.38
CA SER A 212 3.34 -11.30 -3.72
C SER A 212 2.06 -10.64 -4.18
N ASN A 213 1.06 -11.48 -4.47
CA ASN A 213 -0.24 -11.14 -5.02
C ASN A 213 -1.18 -10.52 -3.98
N PHE A 214 -0.67 -9.58 -3.18
CA PHE A 214 -1.43 -8.97 -2.11
C PHE A 214 -2.25 -7.77 -2.59
N LYS A 215 -3.45 -7.60 -2.01
CA LYS A 215 -4.35 -6.46 -2.23
C LYS A 215 -3.59 -5.14 -2.19
N ASN A 216 -3.88 -4.21 -3.10
CA ASN A 216 -3.23 -2.91 -3.11
C ASN A 216 -3.86 -1.99 -2.06
N THR A 217 -3.50 -2.21 -0.79
CA THR A 217 -4.08 -1.49 0.36
C THR A 217 -3.94 0.03 0.24
N SER A 218 -2.87 0.52 -0.41
CA SER A 218 -2.69 1.96 -0.67
C SER A 218 -3.82 2.54 -1.53
N LYS A 219 -4.16 1.86 -2.63
CA LYS A 219 -5.27 2.28 -3.49
C LYS A 219 -6.62 2.14 -2.78
N ILE A 220 -6.80 1.11 -1.98
CA ILE A 220 -8.02 0.93 -1.17
C ILE A 220 -8.21 2.11 -0.21
N PHE A 221 -7.18 2.50 0.55
CA PHE A 221 -7.25 3.66 1.45
C PHE A 221 -7.44 4.98 0.70
N LYS A 222 -6.94 5.09 -0.54
CA LYS A 222 -7.24 6.24 -1.41
C LYS A 222 -8.73 6.28 -1.79
N SER A 223 -9.33 5.14 -2.16
CA SER A 223 -10.77 5.09 -2.42
C SER A 223 -11.60 5.40 -1.18
N PHE A 224 -11.19 4.97 0.02
CA PHE A 224 -11.86 5.35 1.27
C PHE A 224 -11.79 6.85 1.56
N GLU A 225 -10.67 7.51 1.23
CA GLU A 225 -10.56 8.97 1.32
C GLU A 225 -11.54 9.65 0.38
N THR A 226 -11.59 9.23 -0.90
CA THR A 226 -12.56 9.79 -1.85
C THR A 226 -14.00 9.55 -1.38
N MET A 227 -14.32 8.34 -0.91
CA MET A 227 -15.63 8.00 -0.34
C MET A 227 -16.00 8.92 0.83
N LEU A 228 -15.06 9.20 1.74
CA LEU A 228 -15.27 10.11 2.85
C LEU A 228 -15.61 11.53 2.38
N GLU A 229 -14.85 12.05 1.41
CA GLU A 229 -15.11 13.38 0.84
C GLU A 229 -16.47 13.43 0.14
N ARG A 230 -16.89 12.38 -0.59
CA ARG A 230 -18.23 12.32 -1.17
C ARG A 230 -19.34 12.30 -0.12
N ILE A 231 -19.15 11.62 1.01
CA ILE A 231 -20.09 11.67 2.15
C ILE A 231 -20.14 13.09 2.73
N HIS A 232 -18.99 13.76 2.85
CA HIS A 232 -18.93 15.16 3.30
C HIS A 232 -19.74 16.08 2.38
N ASP A 233 -19.55 15.95 1.07
CA ASP A 233 -20.26 16.77 0.08
C ASP A 233 -21.77 16.50 0.06
N MET A 234 -22.18 15.22 0.16
CA MET A 234 -23.58 14.84 0.33
C MET A 234 -24.20 15.52 1.56
N SER A 235 -23.51 15.46 2.71
CA SER A 235 -23.99 16.09 3.94
C SER A 235 -24.10 17.61 3.78
N LYS A 236 -23.10 18.25 3.16
CA LYS A 236 -23.11 19.70 2.94
C LYS A 236 -24.24 20.16 2.02
N VAL A 237 -24.52 19.44 0.93
CA VAL A 237 -25.62 19.78 0.02
C VAL A 237 -26.97 19.60 0.69
N LEU A 238 -27.18 18.48 1.38
CA LEU A 238 -28.45 18.20 2.06
C LEU A 238 -28.79 19.22 3.17
N THR A 239 -27.82 19.95 3.72
CA THR A 239 -28.10 21.03 4.70
C THR A 239 -28.72 22.28 4.09
N LYS A 240 -28.67 22.42 2.76
CA LYS A 240 -29.12 23.62 2.03
C LYS A 240 -30.31 23.34 1.10
N VAL A 241 -30.47 22.09 0.71
CA VAL A 241 -31.47 21.62 -0.24
C VAL A 241 -32.83 21.45 0.42
N GLU A 242 -33.88 21.93 -0.26
CA GLU A 242 -35.26 21.55 0.02
C GLU A 242 -35.69 20.43 -0.94
N LEU A 243 -35.92 19.23 -0.39
CA LEU A 243 -36.39 18.08 -1.16
C LEU A 243 -37.92 18.04 -1.17
N VAL A 244 -38.51 17.93 -2.36
CA VAL A 244 -39.94 17.63 -2.51
C VAL A 244 -40.22 16.16 -2.11
N GLU A 245 -41.46 15.81 -1.77
CA GLU A 245 -41.83 14.47 -1.27
C GLU A 245 -41.27 13.31 -2.12
N ASP A 246 -41.44 13.35 -3.44
CA ASP A 246 -40.91 12.32 -4.35
C ASP A 246 -39.37 12.25 -4.34
N GLU A 247 -38.70 13.39 -4.22
CA GLU A 247 -37.24 13.50 -4.16
C GLU A 247 -36.71 12.95 -2.84
N LEU A 248 -37.40 13.23 -1.74
CA LEU A 248 -37.08 12.71 -0.41
C LEU A 248 -37.22 11.18 -0.39
N ILE A 249 -38.33 10.64 -0.91
CA ILE A 249 -38.55 9.19 -1.04
C ILE A 249 -37.45 8.54 -1.89
N PHE A 250 -37.12 9.15 -3.02
CA PHE A 250 -36.06 8.63 -3.90
C PHE A 250 -34.68 8.70 -3.23
N SER A 251 -34.39 9.76 -2.46
CA SER A 251 -33.12 9.95 -1.76
C SER A 251 -32.92 8.92 -0.66
N LYS A 252 -33.97 8.69 0.16
CA LYS A 252 -33.99 7.62 1.17
C LYS A 252 -33.66 6.26 0.56
N LYS A 253 -34.38 5.90 -0.51
CA LYS A 253 -34.19 4.62 -1.21
C LYS A 253 -32.79 4.49 -1.79
N THR A 254 -32.26 5.57 -2.35
CA THR A 254 -30.93 5.57 -2.98
C THR A 254 -29.82 5.39 -1.95
N ILE A 255 -29.86 6.10 -0.82
CA ILE A 255 -28.89 5.92 0.27
C ILE A 255 -28.99 4.52 0.87
N HIS A 256 -30.19 3.99 1.08
CA HIS A 256 -30.36 2.62 1.58
C HIS A 256 -29.76 1.58 0.63
N ILE A 257 -29.96 1.73 -0.68
CA ILE A 257 -29.32 0.87 -1.68
C ILE A 257 -27.79 1.03 -1.61
N LEU A 258 -27.28 2.25 -1.49
CA LEU A 258 -25.85 2.51 -1.42
C LEU A 258 -25.19 1.78 -0.25
N ILE A 259 -25.79 1.88 0.95
CA ILE A 259 -25.36 1.15 2.16
C ILE A 259 -25.35 -0.35 1.87
N THR A 260 -26.47 -0.89 1.38
CA THR A 260 -26.61 -2.33 1.08
C THR A 260 -25.56 -2.81 0.06
N MET A 261 -25.23 -1.99 -0.93
CA MET A 261 -24.22 -2.31 -1.94
C MET A 261 -22.81 -2.34 -1.33
N GLN A 262 -22.46 -1.34 -0.51
CA GLN A 262 -21.19 -1.33 0.22
C GLN A 262 -21.04 -2.62 1.03
N GLU A 263 -22.02 -2.98 1.86
CA GLU A 263 -21.99 -4.20 2.68
C GLU A 263 -21.76 -5.47 1.86
N LYS A 264 -22.51 -5.62 0.75
CA LYS A 264 -22.37 -6.77 -0.15
C LYS A 264 -21.00 -6.83 -0.81
N ILE A 265 -20.46 -5.69 -1.23
CA ILE A 265 -19.12 -5.59 -1.86
C ILE A 265 -18.03 -6.00 -0.88
N ILE A 266 -18.13 -5.60 0.39
CA ILE A 266 -17.16 -5.96 1.42
C ILE A 266 -17.23 -7.43 1.77
N GLN A 267 -18.43 -8.02 1.77
CA GLN A 267 -18.65 -9.47 1.86
C GLN A 267 -18.14 -10.25 0.62
N GLY A 268 -17.57 -9.56 -0.38
CA GLY A 268 -17.01 -10.17 -1.58
C GLY A 268 -18.05 -10.53 -2.65
N LYS A 269 -19.29 -10.04 -2.54
CA LYS A 269 -20.31 -10.28 -3.56
C LYS A 269 -20.04 -9.38 -4.78
N LYS A 270 -19.98 -10.00 -5.96
CA LYS A 270 -19.93 -9.26 -7.23
C LYS A 270 -21.30 -8.63 -7.51
N LEU A 271 -21.31 -7.33 -7.79
CA LEU A 271 -22.53 -6.57 -8.05
C LEU A 271 -22.38 -5.80 -9.36
N ASN A 272 -23.41 -5.84 -10.20
CA ASN A 272 -23.45 -5.06 -11.43
C ASN A 272 -23.88 -3.61 -11.11
N LEU A 273 -22.91 -2.78 -10.77
CA LEU A 273 -23.13 -1.36 -10.46
C LEU A 273 -23.52 -0.55 -11.70
N LYS A 274 -23.20 -1.00 -12.92
CA LYS A 274 -23.56 -0.30 -14.17
C LYS A 274 -25.07 -0.18 -14.32
N LEU A 275 -25.82 -1.27 -14.06
CA LEU A 275 -27.28 -1.27 -14.16
C LEU A 275 -27.91 -0.35 -13.11
N LEU A 276 -27.42 -0.40 -11.88
CA LEU A 276 -27.88 0.48 -10.81
C LEU A 276 -27.68 1.96 -11.17
N LYS A 277 -26.48 2.35 -11.63
CA LYS A 277 -26.18 3.72 -12.05
C LYS A 277 -27.14 4.20 -13.15
N ARG A 278 -27.43 3.36 -14.15
CA ARG A 278 -28.41 3.69 -15.22
C ARG A 278 -29.83 3.89 -14.69
N VAL A 279 -30.29 3.03 -13.77
CA VAL A 279 -31.62 3.16 -13.15
C VAL A 279 -31.71 4.45 -12.34
N LEU A 280 -30.67 4.77 -11.56
CA LEU A 280 -30.59 6.00 -10.79
C LEU A 280 -30.59 7.23 -11.70
N ASP A 281 -29.78 7.25 -12.76
CA ASP A 281 -29.73 8.36 -13.74
C ASP A 281 -31.10 8.60 -14.39
N LYS A 282 -31.79 7.52 -14.81
CA LYS A 282 -33.12 7.63 -15.44
C LYS A 282 -34.15 8.21 -14.47
N LYS A 283 -34.21 7.71 -13.23
CA LYS A 283 -35.19 8.16 -12.24
C LYS A 283 -34.89 9.60 -11.77
N ARG A 284 -33.62 9.94 -11.56
CA ARG A 284 -33.17 11.30 -11.25
C ARG A 284 -33.60 12.29 -12.34
N ASN A 285 -33.36 11.98 -13.62
CA ASN A 285 -33.71 12.86 -14.73
C ASN A 285 -35.23 13.08 -14.89
N GLN A 286 -36.04 12.11 -14.45
CA GLN A 286 -37.50 12.27 -14.41
C GLN A 286 -37.92 13.25 -13.33
N LEU A 287 -37.35 13.13 -12.12
CA LEU A 287 -37.68 14.00 -10.98
C LEU A 287 -37.13 15.42 -11.15
N TRP A 288 -35.95 15.56 -11.76
CA TRP A 288 -35.29 16.85 -11.98
C TRP A 288 -36.16 17.88 -12.72
N LYS A 289 -37.03 17.44 -13.64
CA LYS A 289 -37.92 18.33 -14.39
C LYS A 289 -38.93 19.10 -13.52
N ASN A 290 -39.26 18.55 -12.36
CA ASN A 290 -40.27 19.08 -11.44
C ASN A 290 -39.64 19.55 -10.11
N SER A 291 -38.32 19.65 -10.06
CA SER A 291 -37.56 19.97 -8.84
C SER A 291 -37.59 21.47 -8.56
N ILE A 292 -37.79 21.83 -7.29
CA ILE A 292 -37.74 23.22 -6.82
C ILE A 292 -36.28 23.68 -6.69
N ASP A 293 -35.43 22.87 -6.06
CA ASP A 293 -33.97 23.06 -6.00
C ASP A 293 -33.25 22.06 -6.92
N SER A 294 -33.38 22.32 -8.22
CA SER A 294 -32.89 21.43 -9.27
C SER A 294 -31.36 21.24 -9.25
N GLU A 295 -30.60 22.21 -8.74
CA GLU A 295 -29.12 22.15 -8.69
C GLU A 295 -28.66 21.33 -7.49
N GLY A 296 -29.20 21.61 -6.30
CA GLY A 296 -28.83 20.91 -5.09
C GLY A 296 -29.21 19.42 -5.14
N PHE A 297 -30.43 19.11 -5.59
CA PHE A 297 -30.83 17.72 -5.84
C PHE A 297 -29.88 17.04 -6.83
N TYR A 298 -29.56 17.69 -7.96
CA TYR A 298 -28.66 17.11 -8.96
C TYR A 298 -27.26 16.83 -8.40
N ASN A 299 -26.68 17.76 -7.63
CA ASN A 299 -25.37 17.62 -7.01
C ASN A 299 -25.34 16.46 -6.00
N PHE A 300 -26.37 16.32 -5.17
CA PHE A 300 -26.47 15.21 -4.22
C PHE A 300 -26.38 13.84 -4.92
N TYR A 301 -27.12 13.64 -6.02
CA TYR A 301 -27.02 12.40 -6.81
C TYR A 301 -25.69 12.26 -7.54
N GLY A 302 -25.07 13.37 -7.95
CA GLY A 302 -23.72 13.39 -8.49
C GLY A 302 -22.72 12.75 -7.52
N TYR A 303 -22.73 13.17 -6.26
CA TYR A 303 -21.85 12.61 -5.23
C TYR A 303 -22.14 11.13 -4.94
N ILE A 304 -23.41 10.71 -4.93
CA ILE A 304 -23.76 9.28 -4.79
C ILE A 304 -23.16 8.46 -5.94
N LYS A 305 -23.24 8.97 -7.17
CA LYS A 305 -22.69 8.30 -8.35
C LYS A 305 -21.17 8.19 -8.28
N GLU A 306 -20.49 9.24 -7.85
CA GLU A 306 -19.04 9.23 -7.62
C GLU A 306 -18.66 8.24 -6.52
N TYR A 307 -19.42 8.18 -5.43
CA TYR A 307 -19.23 7.17 -4.39
C TYR A 307 -19.38 5.74 -4.96
N LEU A 308 -20.39 5.49 -5.79
CA LEU A 308 -20.58 4.21 -6.47
C LEU A 308 -19.44 3.88 -7.48
N ASN A 309 -18.80 4.89 -8.08
CA ASN A 309 -17.59 4.68 -8.89
C ASN A 309 -16.41 4.26 -8.00
N GLU A 310 -16.22 4.91 -6.86
CA GLU A 310 -15.17 4.54 -5.91
C GLU A 310 -15.39 3.15 -5.29
N LEU A 311 -16.64 2.74 -5.04
CA LEU A 311 -16.95 1.37 -4.62
C LEU A 311 -16.59 0.34 -5.69
N GLU A 312 -16.73 0.68 -6.97
CA GLU A 312 -16.31 -0.18 -8.09
C GLU A 312 -14.79 -0.29 -8.14
N HIS A 313 -14.06 0.82 -7.99
CA HIS A 313 -12.60 0.83 -7.88
C HIS A 313 -12.11 0.01 -6.68
N PHE A 314 -12.75 0.18 -5.52
CA PHE A 314 -12.50 -0.60 -4.33
C PHE A 314 -12.68 -2.10 -4.59
N LEU A 315 -13.78 -2.51 -5.23
CA LEU A 315 -14.04 -3.93 -5.53
C LEU A 315 -12.95 -4.53 -6.42
N VAL A 316 -12.48 -3.80 -7.43
CA VAL A 316 -11.35 -4.25 -8.27
C VAL A 316 -10.10 -4.46 -7.42
N GLU A 317 -9.71 -3.49 -6.60
CA GLU A 317 -8.47 -3.54 -5.82
C GLU A 317 -8.54 -4.49 -4.60
N ASN A 318 -9.71 -4.65 -4.00
CA ASN A 318 -9.96 -5.52 -2.84
C ASN A 318 -10.20 -6.98 -3.23
N SER A 319 -10.64 -7.25 -4.46
CA SER A 319 -10.81 -8.62 -4.95
C SER A 319 -9.49 -9.39 -5.08
N GLY A 320 -8.35 -8.68 -5.10
CA GLY A 320 -7.04 -9.26 -5.40
C GLY A 320 -6.98 -9.87 -6.81
N GLN A 321 -7.99 -9.62 -7.65
CA GLN A 321 -8.04 -10.15 -9.00
C GLN A 321 -7.35 -9.19 -9.97
N ILE A 322 -6.45 -9.74 -10.76
CA ILE A 322 -5.73 -9.02 -11.80
C ILE A 322 -6.64 -8.98 -13.01
N LYS A 323 -6.92 -7.77 -13.50
CA LYS A 323 -7.61 -7.58 -14.78
C LYS A 323 -6.67 -7.99 -15.89
N LYS A 324 -7.18 -8.82 -16.79
CA LYS A 324 -6.50 -9.28 -17.98
C LYS A 324 -7.43 -9.15 -19.17
N GLN A 325 -6.88 -8.79 -20.31
CA GLN A 325 -7.61 -8.62 -21.55
C GLN A 325 -7.06 -9.61 -22.57
N LEU A 326 -7.95 -10.43 -23.14
CA LEU A 326 -7.66 -11.30 -24.26
C LEU A 326 -8.36 -10.74 -25.50
N SER A 327 -7.62 -10.48 -26.57
CA SER A 327 -8.20 -10.08 -27.85
C SER A 327 -7.83 -11.13 -28.90
N TYR A 328 -8.79 -11.65 -29.64
CA TYR A 328 -8.50 -12.58 -30.73
C TYR A 328 -9.28 -12.22 -32.00
N SER A 329 -8.66 -12.49 -33.15
CA SER A 329 -9.28 -12.39 -34.46
C SER A 329 -9.62 -13.77 -34.98
N SER A 330 -10.82 -13.94 -35.51
CA SER A 330 -11.31 -15.23 -36.00
C SER A 330 -12.23 -15.10 -37.21
N ILE A 331 -12.39 -16.18 -37.97
CA ILE A 331 -13.46 -16.30 -38.98
C ILE A 331 -14.74 -16.69 -38.24
N ASP A 332 -15.85 -16.00 -38.51
CA ASP A 332 -17.08 -16.16 -37.74
C ASP A 332 -17.63 -17.60 -37.82
N ARG A 333 -17.62 -18.30 -36.67
CA ARG A 333 -18.07 -19.69 -36.55
C ARG A 333 -18.93 -19.86 -35.29
N PRO A 334 -20.11 -20.49 -35.40
CA PRO A 334 -20.92 -20.85 -34.25
C PRO A 334 -20.14 -21.71 -33.25
N GLY A 335 -20.07 -21.27 -31.98
CA GLY A 335 -19.49 -22.03 -30.87
C GLY A 335 -18.02 -21.72 -30.52
N LEU A 336 -17.32 -20.88 -31.31
CA LEU A 336 -15.92 -20.53 -31.06
C LEU A 336 -15.71 -19.84 -29.69
N LEU A 337 -16.56 -18.86 -29.37
CA LEU A 337 -16.52 -18.17 -28.06
C LEU A 337 -16.69 -19.15 -26.89
N ALA A 338 -17.52 -20.18 -27.03
CA ALA A 338 -17.75 -21.17 -25.99
C ALA A 338 -16.52 -22.07 -25.78
N GLN A 339 -15.80 -22.42 -26.85
CA GLN A 339 -14.54 -23.18 -26.75
C GLN A 339 -13.45 -22.36 -26.05
N ILE A 340 -13.26 -21.11 -26.47
CA ILE A 340 -12.27 -20.20 -25.87
C ILE A 340 -12.63 -19.92 -24.40
N SER A 341 -13.92 -19.75 -24.08
CA SER A 341 -14.37 -19.56 -22.70
C SER A 341 -14.03 -20.74 -21.79
N LYS A 342 -14.11 -21.99 -22.28
CA LYS A 342 -13.70 -23.18 -21.51
C LYS A 342 -12.20 -23.17 -21.20
N ILE A 343 -11.37 -22.76 -22.16
CA ILE A 343 -9.93 -22.61 -21.97
C ILE A 343 -9.65 -21.51 -20.93
N LEU A 344 -10.30 -20.35 -21.04
CA LEU A 344 -10.11 -19.26 -20.08
C LEU A 344 -10.44 -19.69 -18.63
N VAL A 345 -11.52 -20.46 -18.45
CA VAL A 345 -11.88 -21.02 -17.14
C VAL A 345 -10.83 -22.01 -16.62
N LYS A 346 -10.25 -22.85 -17.48
CA LYS A 346 -9.15 -23.77 -17.13
C LYS A 346 -7.92 -23.04 -16.57
N TYR A 347 -7.65 -21.82 -17.06
CA TYR A 347 -6.57 -20.96 -16.56
C TYR A 347 -7.02 -19.97 -15.48
N ASN A 348 -8.14 -20.22 -14.80
CA ASN A 348 -8.69 -19.38 -13.72
C ASN A 348 -8.97 -17.92 -14.14
N LEU A 349 -9.22 -17.66 -15.42
CA LEU A 349 -9.61 -16.35 -15.93
C LEU A 349 -11.13 -16.24 -15.97
N ASN A 350 -11.69 -15.52 -14.99
CA ASN A 350 -13.13 -15.29 -14.94
C ASN A 350 -13.52 -14.15 -15.87
N ILE A 351 -14.24 -14.48 -16.93
CA ILE A 351 -14.74 -13.52 -17.92
C ILE A 351 -15.69 -12.54 -17.24
N THR A 352 -15.44 -11.24 -17.42
CA THR A 352 -16.24 -10.14 -16.89
C THR A 352 -16.98 -9.35 -17.96
N ASP A 353 -16.41 -9.25 -19.16
CA ASP A 353 -17.03 -8.57 -20.30
C ASP A 353 -16.58 -9.23 -21.60
N VAL A 354 -17.42 -9.20 -22.63
CA VAL A 354 -17.11 -9.70 -23.98
C VAL A 354 -17.67 -8.71 -24.98
N SER A 355 -16.81 -8.25 -25.90
CA SER A 355 -17.22 -7.41 -27.03
C SER A 355 -16.75 -8.04 -28.33
N ILE A 356 -17.63 -8.05 -29.33
CA ILE A 356 -17.37 -8.63 -30.65
C ILE A 356 -17.56 -7.52 -31.68
N ARG A 357 -16.59 -7.37 -32.58
CA ARG A 357 -16.67 -6.48 -33.74
C ARG A 357 -16.53 -7.33 -35.01
N VAL A 358 -17.52 -7.27 -35.88
CA VAL A 358 -17.56 -8.04 -37.14
C VAL A 358 -17.24 -7.12 -38.30
N ASN A 359 -16.27 -7.50 -39.13
CA ASN A 359 -15.85 -6.82 -40.35
C ASN A 359 -15.80 -7.83 -41.50
N GLY A 360 -16.92 -7.99 -42.22
CA GLY A 360 -17.05 -9.01 -43.28
C GLY A 360 -17.07 -10.42 -42.69
N GLU A 361 -16.22 -11.31 -43.21
CA GLU A 361 -16.08 -12.71 -42.73
C GLU A 361 -15.24 -12.83 -41.45
N PHE A 362 -14.61 -11.74 -41.00
CA PHE A 362 -13.74 -11.73 -39.83
C PHE A 362 -14.42 -11.06 -38.63
N ALA A 363 -14.20 -11.63 -37.45
CA ALA A 363 -14.64 -11.09 -36.18
C ALA A 363 -13.44 -10.89 -35.24
N THR A 364 -13.33 -9.71 -34.64
CA THR A 364 -12.42 -9.46 -33.53
C THR A 364 -13.22 -9.50 -32.24
N THR A 365 -12.85 -10.42 -31.36
CA THR A 365 -13.47 -10.58 -30.05
C THR A 365 -12.50 -10.16 -28.97
N THR A 366 -12.93 -9.23 -28.12
CA THR A 366 -12.20 -8.77 -26.94
C THR A 366 -12.92 -9.27 -25.70
N ILE A 367 -12.22 -10.09 -24.92
CA ILE A 367 -12.67 -10.63 -23.64
C ILE A 367 -11.90 -9.94 -22.53
N GLU A 368 -12.63 -9.28 -21.63
CA GLU A 368 -12.07 -8.80 -20.37
C GLU A 368 -12.35 -9.85 -19.29
N GLY A 369 -11.33 -10.18 -18.50
CA GLY A 369 -11.45 -11.14 -17.42
C GLY A 369 -10.60 -10.79 -16.20
N THR A 370 -10.81 -11.55 -15.14
CA THR A 370 -10.19 -11.35 -13.84
C THR A 370 -9.63 -12.68 -13.31
N CYS A 371 -8.34 -12.71 -12.96
CA CYS A 371 -7.68 -13.90 -12.42
C CYS A 371 -7.13 -13.63 -11.01
N LYS A 372 -7.05 -14.66 -10.14
CA LYS A 372 -6.50 -14.52 -8.78
C LYS A 372 -4.97 -14.50 -8.73
N PHE A 373 -4.30 -14.94 -9.80
CA PHE A 373 -2.84 -15.03 -9.90
C PHE A 373 -2.40 -14.46 -11.25
N ASP A 374 -1.32 -13.68 -11.25
CA ASP A 374 -0.73 -13.18 -12.49
C ASP A 374 -0.06 -14.35 -13.20
N PHE A 375 -0.30 -14.51 -14.50
CA PHE A 375 0.37 -15.50 -15.34
C PHE A 375 0.61 -14.89 -16.72
N GLU A 376 1.71 -15.27 -17.36
CA GLU A 376 2.15 -14.70 -18.64
C GLU A 376 1.27 -15.14 -19.81
N GLY A 377 0.43 -16.16 -19.64
CA GLY A 377 -0.58 -16.54 -20.62
C GLY A 377 -0.06 -17.37 -21.79
N ASP A 378 1.24 -17.61 -21.91
CA ASP A 378 1.85 -18.28 -23.07
C ASP A 378 1.23 -19.65 -23.41
N GLN A 379 1.06 -20.52 -22.41
CA GLN A 379 0.44 -21.83 -22.63
C GLN A 379 -1.04 -21.73 -23.05
N MET A 380 -1.76 -20.76 -22.50
CA MET A 380 -3.15 -20.48 -22.84
C MET A 380 -3.27 -19.92 -24.26
N LEU A 381 -2.39 -18.99 -24.65
CA LEU A 381 -2.32 -18.42 -26.01
C LEU A 381 -2.05 -19.51 -27.06
N GLN A 382 -1.12 -20.43 -26.77
CA GLN A 382 -0.83 -21.57 -27.64
C GLN A 382 -2.02 -22.54 -27.76
N GLU A 383 -2.78 -22.75 -26.69
CA GLU A 383 -3.99 -23.59 -26.71
C GLU A 383 -5.11 -22.93 -27.53
N ILE A 384 -5.24 -21.60 -27.48
CA ILE A 384 -6.23 -20.83 -28.24
C ILE A 384 -5.86 -20.75 -29.73
N LEU A 385 -4.57 -20.57 -30.07
CA LEU A 385 -4.09 -20.53 -31.46
C LEU A 385 -4.27 -21.87 -32.21
N LYS A 386 -4.39 -22.99 -31.48
CA LYS A 386 -4.64 -24.31 -32.06
C LYS A 386 -6.12 -24.54 -32.42
N ILE A 387 -7.02 -23.65 -32.00
CA ILE A 387 -8.42 -23.76 -32.40
C ILE A 387 -8.55 -23.31 -33.85
N ASP A 388 -9.12 -24.17 -34.69
CA ASP A 388 -9.43 -23.83 -36.07
C ASP A 388 -10.20 -22.50 -36.15
N HIS A 389 -9.86 -21.69 -37.16
CA HIS A 389 -10.46 -20.38 -37.41
C HIS A 389 -10.05 -19.24 -36.46
N VAL A 390 -9.18 -19.47 -35.48
CA VAL A 390 -8.48 -18.39 -34.77
C VAL A 390 -7.27 -17.97 -35.60
N LEU A 391 -7.18 -16.70 -35.95
CA LEU A 391 -6.13 -16.13 -36.80
C LEU A 391 -5.00 -15.49 -35.99
N SER A 392 -5.36 -14.82 -34.90
CA SER A 392 -4.41 -14.21 -33.97
C SER A 392 -5.03 -14.06 -32.60
N VAL A 393 -4.19 -14.01 -31.56
CA VAL A 393 -4.60 -13.75 -30.18
C VAL A 393 -3.53 -12.96 -29.45
N GLU A 394 -3.96 -11.96 -28.67
CA GLU A 394 -3.15 -11.15 -27.78
C GLU A 394 -3.70 -11.25 -26.35
N PHE A 395 -2.81 -11.24 -25.35
CA PHE A 395 -3.15 -11.22 -23.94
C PHE A 395 -2.39 -10.09 -23.24
N ARG A 396 -3.09 -9.26 -22.46
CA ARG A 396 -2.53 -8.11 -21.73
C ARG A 396 -2.96 -8.13 -20.27
#